data_AF-A0A093X9R8-F1
#
_entry.id   AF-A0A093X9R8-F1
#
_cell.length_a   1.000
_cell.length_b   1.000
_cell.length_c   1.000
_cell.angle_alpha   90.00
_cell.angle_beta   90.00
_cell.angle_gamma   90.00
#
_symmetry.space_group_name_H-M   'P 1'
#
loop_
_entity.id
_entity.type
_entity.pdbx_description
1 polymer ?
#
loop_
_entity_poly.entity_id
_entity_poly.type
_entity_poly.pdbx_seq_one_letter_code
_entity_poly.pdbx_strand_id
1 'polypeptide(L)'
;MNTSSRLAARGLFGPENCNSQEFLGLLSSLNEAEAMLKVAIDRTADLYNWLNTSPSSFSGRNSLQMSTLRTFEAIFGEVYYGSTNPQGNSAGLARIMKVGNTATGLASQFDDLLSLKVDIFCDDSWLLDTDPQGNPAIKDKDDDFLYFNPYKNTWQNFDKLKGSCRDRSSLLGFVLSAYPGNNDYLTLCQSNWQSWLADINNGNTFRKLSGNTYTNGQGHIQSFKSLAASTMIHELSHCQSLLGAGNHWLDEECESLTGSPAYDWPCVTQIAKSDPSRAVRNAGLQPPTPPALPHKNPGLTE
;
A
#
# COMPACT_ATOMS: atom_id res chain seq x y z
N MET A 1 3.93 25.52 -9.14
CA MET A 1 3.06 24.75 -10.06
C MET A 1 2.46 23.61 -9.27
N ASN A 2 1.13 23.48 -9.27
CA ASN A 2 0.43 22.44 -8.52
C ASN A 2 0.60 21.09 -9.26
N THR A 3 0.74 19.96 -8.55
CA THR A 3 1.01 18.64 -9.16
C THR A 3 -0.04 18.24 -10.22
N SER A 4 -1.29 18.66 -10.03
CA SER A 4 -2.38 18.51 -11.02
C SER A 4 -2.09 19.17 -12.38
N SER A 5 -1.36 20.30 -12.40
CA SER A 5 -0.96 20.99 -13.64
C SER A 5 0.20 20.31 -14.37
N ARG A 6 1.01 19.50 -13.65
CA ARG A 6 2.11 18.75 -14.25
C ARG A 6 1.62 17.47 -14.93
N LEU A 7 0.60 16.81 -14.37
CA LEU A 7 0.02 15.58 -14.93
C LEU A 7 -0.97 15.85 -16.07
N ALA A 8 -1.78 16.92 -15.98
CA ALA A 8 -2.68 17.33 -17.07
C ALA A 8 -1.95 17.87 -18.31
N ALA A 9 -0.73 18.40 -18.16
CA ALA A 9 0.11 18.84 -19.28
C ALA A 9 0.88 17.68 -19.95
N ARG A 10 0.78 16.45 -19.45
CA ARG A 10 1.52 15.26 -19.88
C ARG A 10 0.57 14.22 -20.46
N GLY A 11 0.04 14.44 -21.67
CA GLY A 11 -0.73 13.43 -22.43
C GLY A 11 0.06 12.18 -22.84
N LEU A 12 0.87 11.60 -21.94
CA LEU A 12 1.82 10.52 -22.15
C LEU A 12 1.79 9.64 -20.89
N PHE A 13 1.41 8.37 -21.09
CA PHE A 13 1.14 7.34 -20.08
C PHE A 13 -0.12 7.60 -19.25
N GLY A 14 -1.26 7.61 -19.94
CA GLY A 14 -2.54 7.48 -19.26
C GLY A 14 -2.55 6.10 -18.60
N PRO A 15 -2.85 5.98 -17.29
CA PRO A 15 -3.08 4.68 -16.70
C PRO A 15 -4.06 3.90 -17.58
N GLU A 16 -3.67 2.70 -17.94
CA GLU A 16 -4.41 1.94 -18.93
C GLU A 16 -5.78 1.60 -18.34
N ASN A 17 -6.81 1.71 -19.18
CA ASN A 17 -8.21 1.42 -18.85
C ASN A 17 -8.85 2.31 -17.77
N CYS A 18 -8.32 3.50 -17.51
CA CYS A 18 -9.00 4.49 -16.66
C CYS A 18 -9.94 5.39 -17.47
N ASN A 19 -11.18 5.53 -17.02
CA ASN A 19 -12.03 6.62 -17.49
C ASN A 19 -11.56 7.98 -16.92
N SER A 20 -12.09 9.09 -17.43
CA SER A 20 -11.64 10.42 -17.03
C SER A 20 -11.80 10.72 -15.53
N GLN A 21 -12.81 10.16 -14.87
CA GLN A 21 -13.01 10.37 -13.43
C GLN A 21 -12.01 9.54 -12.62
N GLU A 22 -11.81 8.27 -12.98
CA GLU A 22 -10.82 7.39 -12.35
C GLU A 22 -9.42 7.94 -12.50
N PHE A 23 -9.07 8.46 -13.68
CA PHE A 23 -7.80 9.13 -13.90
C PHE A 23 -7.59 10.31 -12.93
N LEU A 24 -8.57 11.21 -12.82
CA LEU A 24 -8.48 12.34 -11.88
C LEU A 24 -8.41 11.86 -10.42
N GLY A 25 -9.16 10.81 -10.07
CA GLY A 25 -9.12 10.18 -8.75
C GLY A 25 -7.76 9.58 -8.44
N LEU A 26 -7.14 8.90 -9.41
CA LEU A 26 -5.78 8.38 -9.32
C LEU A 26 -4.78 9.50 -9.06
N LEU A 27 -4.83 10.59 -9.83
CA LEU A 27 -3.92 11.72 -9.65
C LEU A 27 -4.08 12.35 -8.26
N SER A 28 -5.31 12.51 -7.78
CA SER A 28 -5.59 12.98 -6.43
C SER A 28 -4.96 12.07 -5.38
N SER A 29 -5.11 10.75 -5.57
CA SER A 29 -4.62 9.73 -4.63
C SER A 29 -3.09 9.63 -4.61
N LEU A 30 -2.43 9.77 -5.76
CA LEU A 30 -0.97 9.81 -5.87
C LEU A 30 -0.40 11.04 -5.14
N ASN A 31 -1.02 12.22 -5.29
CA ASN A 31 -0.59 13.43 -4.56
C ASN A 31 -0.75 13.29 -3.05
N GLU A 32 -1.82 12.63 -2.62
CA GLU A 32 -2.05 12.36 -1.20
C GLU A 32 -1.04 11.31 -0.67
N ALA A 33 -0.78 10.26 -1.43
CA ALA A 33 0.23 9.26 -1.12
C ALA A 33 1.62 9.89 -0.96
N GLU A 34 2.03 10.77 -1.89
CA GLU A 34 3.27 11.53 -1.80
C GLU A 34 3.35 12.34 -0.49
N ALA A 35 2.27 13.05 -0.13
CA ALA A 35 2.22 13.82 1.11
C ALA A 35 2.33 12.93 2.36
N MET A 36 1.68 11.77 2.37
CA MET A 36 1.77 10.79 3.45
C MET A 36 3.19 10.25 3.59
N LEU A 37 3.84 9.91 2.47
CA LEU A 37 5.22 9.42 2.45
C LEU A 37 6.19 10.48 2.98
N LYS A 38 6.02 11.75 2.59
CA LYS A 38 6.82 12.86 3.14
C LYS A 38 6.68 13.00 4.65
N VAL A 39 5.46 12.88 5.19
CA VAL A 39 5.25 12.85 6.64
C VAL A 39 5.96 11.64 7.26
N ALA A 40 5.85 10.45 6.67
CA ALA A 40 6.53 9.26 7.18
C ALA A 40 8.06 9.42 7.19
N ILE A 41 8.65 10.03 6.16
CA ILE A 41 10.08 10.35 6.08
C ILE A 41 10.48 11.28 7.23
N ASP A 42 9.78 12.40 7.41
CA ASP A 42 10.06 13.35 8.49
C ASP A 42 9.97 12.69 9.87
N ARG A 43 8.92 11.88 10.09
CA ARG A 43 8.69 11.18 11.35
C ARG A 43 9.73 10.10 11.65
N THR A 44 10.16 9.35 10.64
CA THR A 44 11.19 8.33 10.81
C THR A 44 12.57 8.96 11.02
N ALA A 45 12.89 10.06 10.33
CA ALA A 45 14.12 10.82 10.56
C ALA A 45 14.18 11.42 11.97
N ASP A 46 13.11 12.08 12.42
CA ASP A 46 12.99 12.61 13.79
C ASP A 46 13.18 11.51 14.84
N LEU A 47 12.53 10.35 14.64
CA LEU A 47 12.60 9.23 15.56
C LEU A 47 14.00 8.60 15.59
N TYR A 48 14.62 8.41 14.41
CA TYR A 48 15.99 7.90 14.28
C TYR A 48 16.97 8.81 15.00
N ASN A 49 16.93 10.12 14.71
CA ASN A 49 17.84 11.10 15.31
C ASN A 49 17.75 11.11 16.83
N TRP A 50 16.52 11.06 17.36
CA TRP A 50 16.33 10.97 18.81
C TRP A 50 16.90 9.67 19.38
N LEU A 51 16.54 8.51 18.83
CA LEU A 51 16.99 7.22 19.35
C LEU A 51 18.52 7.05 19.25
N ASN A 52 19.14 7.63 18.22
CA ASN A 52 20.59 7.57 18.00
C ASN A 52 21.39 8.36 19.05
N THR A 53 20.75 9.29 19.78
CA THR A 53 21.37 9.95 20.95
C THR A 53 21.44 9.05 22.20
N SER A 54 20.94 7.81 22.11
CA SER A 54 20.84 6.86 23.23
C SER A 54 20.14 7.46 24.46
N PRO A 55 18.90 7.93 24.31
CA PRO A 55 18.19 8.59 25.39
C PRO A 55 17.95 7.62 26.55
N SER A 56 18.23 8.06 27.78
CA SER A 56 17.81 7.35 29.01
C SER A 56 16.38 7.69 29.42
N SER A 57 15.89 8.80 28.85
CA SER A 57 14.68 9.58 29.12
C SER A 57 13.63 9.62 28.01
N PHE A 58 12.33 9.72 28.32
CA PHE A 58 11.39 10.43 27.43
C PHE A 58 11.35 11.94 27.72
N SER A 59 12.14 12.43 28.68
CA SER A 59 12.22 13.85 29.03
C SER A 59 12.55 14.71 27.80
N GLY A 60 11.83 15.82 27.66
CA GLY A 60 11.98 16.74 26.52
C GLY A 60 11.22 16.34 25.25
N ARG A 61 10.55 15.18 25.20
CA ARG A 61 9.67 14.84 24.06
C ARG A 61 8.29 15.46 24.21
N ASN A 62 7.78 16.02 23.13
CA ASN A 62 6.40 16.50 23.05
C ASN A 62 5.41 15.38 22.68
N SER A 63 4.12 15.66 22.75
CA SER A 63 3.06 14.67 22.47
C SER A 63 3.11 14.07 21.07
N LEU A 64 3.50 14.86 20.06
CA LEU A 64 3.63 14.41 18.68
C LEU A 64 4.78 13.40 18.52
N GLN A 65 5.92 13.67 19.15
CA GLN A 65 7.07 12.78 19.17
C GLN A 65 6.77 11.48 19.91
N MET A 66 6.03 11.54 21.03
CA MET A 66 5.57 10.34 21.73
C MET A 66 4.55 9.54 20.93
N SER A 67 3.63 10.20 20.25
CA SER A 67 2.69 9.54 19.33
C SER A 67 3.43 8.85 18.19
N THR A 68 4.44 9.52 17.62
CA THR A 68 5.26 8.97 16.53
C THR A 68 5.96 7.67 16.95
N LEU A 69 6.60 7.67 18.12
CA LEU A 69 7.22 6.46 18.67
C LEU A 69 6.19 5.33 18.84
N ARG A 70 5.08 5.61 19.53
CA ARG A 70 4.08 4.58 19.83
C ARG A 70 3.40 4.02 18.58
N THR A 71 3.11 4.88 17.60
CA THR A 71 2.56 4.45 16.31
C THR A 71 3.58 3.59 15.55
N PHE A 72 4.85 4.00 15.54
CA PHE A 72 5.90 3.19 14.92
C PHE A 72 6.02 1.81 15.57
N GLU A 73 6.10 1.75 16.90
CA GLU A 73 6.24 0.49 17.64
C GLU A 73 5.01 -0.42 17.53
N ALA A 74 3.82 0.17 17.41
CA ALA A 74 2.59 -0.59 17.18
C ALA A 74 2.58 -1.28 15.80
N ILE A 75 3.26 -0.71 14.80
CA ILE A 75 3.24 -1.20 13.42
C ILE A 75 4.44 -2.08 13.10
N PHE A 76 5.62 -1.69 13.57
CA PHE A 76 6.91 -2.23 13.16
C PHE A 76 7.71 -2.85 14.32
N GLY A 77 7.11 -2.87 15.51
CA GLY A 77 7.68 -3.44 16.74
C GLY A 77 8.50 -2.45 17.55
N GLU A 78 8.71 -2.77 18.83
CA GLU A 78 9.43 -1.95 19.82
C GLU A 78 10.80 -1.50 19.33
N VAL A 79 11.15 -0.21 19.41
CA VAL A 79 12.44 0.32 18.96
C VAL A 79 13.24 0.98 20.07
N TYR A 80 12.58 1.37 21.16
CA TYR A 80 13.23 1.98 22.32
C TYR A 80 13.38 0.96 23.45
N TYR A 81 14.63 0.60 23.78
CA TYR A 81 14.93 -0.35 24.87
C TYR A 81 15.63 0.29 26.07
N GLY A 82 15.58 1.62 26.17
CA GLY A 82 16.30 2.39 27.20
C GLY A 82 17.83 2.37 27.02
N SER A 83 18.56 2.94 27.98
CA SER A 83 20.02 3.10 27.88
C SER A 83 20.81 1.81 28.19
N THR A 84 20.16 0.74 28.63
CA THR A 84 20.82 -0.48 29.13
C THR A 84 20.79 -1.64 28.13
N ASN A 85 20.14 -1.50 26.98
CA ASN A 85 20.09 -2.51 25.93
C ASN A 85 20.59 -1.96 24.57
N PRO A 86 21.91 -1.81 24.38
CA PRO A 86 22.49 -1.28 23.14
C PRO A 86 22.16 -2.11 21.90
N GLN A 87 22.07 -3.44 22.03
CA GLN A 87 21.73 -4.32 20.92
C GLN A 87 20.29 -4.09 20.45
N GLY A 88 19.34 -3.99 21.38
CA GLY A 88 17.95 -3.66 21.08
C GLY A 88 17.83 -2.29 20.39
N ASN A 89 18.52 -1.27 20.89
CA ASN A 89 18.51 0.07 20.28
C ASN A 89 19.10 0.06 18.86
N SER A 90 20.19 -0.68 18.63
CA SER A 90 20.78 -0.82 17.29
C SER A 90 19.81 -1.49 16.31
N ALA A 91 19.13 -2.56 16.74
CA ALA A 91 18.08 -3.21 15.96
C ALA A 91 16.86 -2.30 15.73
N GLY A 92 16.50 -1.46 16.71
CA GLY A 92 15.47 -0.43 16.57
C GLY A 92 15.83 0.63 15.52
N LEU A 93 17.05 1.15 15.57
CA LEU A 93 17.58 2.10 14.57
C LEU A 93 17.58 1.51 13.15
N ALA A 94 18.00 0.26 12.99
CA ALA A 94 17.99 -0.43 11.70
C ALA A 94 16.56 -0.56 11.13
N ARG A 95 15.57 -0.84 11.97
CA ARG A 95 14.15 -0.89 11.57
C ARG A 95 13.61 0.46 11.17
N ILE A 96 13.85 1.51 11.97
CA ILE A 96 13.43 2.88 11.63
C ILE A 96 14.04 3.30 10.29
N MET A 97 15.34 3.03 10.09
CA MET A 97 16.04 3.35 8.86
C MET A 97 15.48 2.57 7.66
N LYS A 98 15.13 1.29 7.82
CA LYS A 98 14.51 0.49 6.75
C LYS A 98 13.18 1.11 6.29
N VAL A 99 12.28 1.44 7.23
CA VAL A 99 10.98 2.05 6.92
C VAL A 99 11.16 3.44 6.28
N GLY A 100 12.04 4.28 6.84
CA GLY A 100 12.33 5.61 6.29
C GLY A 100 12.95 5.57 4.89
N ASN A 101 13.86 4.61 4.63
CA ASN A 101 14.46 4.41 3.31
C ASN A 101 13.42 3.92 2.29
N THR A 102 12.52 3.01 2.67
CA THR A 102 11.41 2.60 1.80
C THR A 102 10.50 3.79 1.48
N ALA A 103 10.10 4.58 2.48
CA ALA A 103 9.27 5.75 2.25
C ALA A 103 9.95 6.77 1.33
N THR A 104 11.26 6.98 1.49
CA THR A 104 12.08 7.83 0.62
C THR A 104 12.16 7.29 -0.80
N GLY A 105 12.37 5.98 -0.96
CA GLY A 105 12.44 5.31 -2.25
C GLY A 105 11.12 5.37 -3.03
N LEU A 106 9.99 5.28 -2.34
CA LEU A 106 8.67 5.50 -2.94
C LEU A 106 8.43 6.98 -3.26
N ALA A 107 8.73 7.89 -2.34
CA ALA A 107 8.50 9.32 -2.50
C ALA A 107 9.27 9.90 -3.71
N SER A 108 10.51 9.43 -3.96
CA SER A 108 11.33 9.90 -5.08
C SER A 108 10.74 9.55 -6.44
N GLN A 109 9.85 8.55 -6.53
CA GLN A 109 9.17 8.20 -7.79
C GLN A 109 8.14 9.25 -8.21
N PHE A 110 7.63 10.03 -7.26
CA PHE A 110 6.67 11.10 -7.53
C PHE A 110 7.33 12.36 -8.09
N ASP A 111 8.64 12.52 -7.91
CA ASP A 111 9.39 13.66 -8.45
C ASP A 111 9.47 13.60 -9.99
N ASP A 112 9.55 12.40 -10.56
CA ASP A 112 9.52 12.18 -12.01
C ASP A 112 8.62 11.00 -12.42
N LEU A 113 7.31 11.25 -12.37
CA LEU A 113 6.28 10.29 -12.81
C LEU A 113 6.43 9.85 -14.29
N LEU A 114 7.18 10.56 -15.15
CA LEU A 114 7.43 10.10 -16.54
C LEU A 114 8.47 8.98 -16.61
N SER A 115 9.26 8.82 -15.55
CA SER A 115 10.27 7.76 -15.40
C SER A 115 9.79 6.62 -14.50
N LEU A 116 8.54 6.69 -14.04
CA LEU A 116 7.95 5.70 -13.15
C LEU A 116 8.02 4.33 -13.84
N LYS A 117 8.72 3.40 -13.20
CA LYS A 117 8.86 2.02 -13.71
C LYS A 117 7.67 1.15 -13.31
N VAL A 118 6.48 1.72 -13.29
CA VAL A 118 5.24 1.04 -12.93
C VAL A 118 4.15 1.49 -13.89
N ASP A 119 3.53 0.51 -14.53
CA ASP A 119 2.34 0.72 -15.34
C ASP A 119 1.13 0.55 -14.42
N ILE A 120 0.36 1.63 -14.25
CA ILE A 120 -0.81 1.66 -13.37
C ILE A 120 -2.07 1.44 -14.19
N PHE A 121 -2.89 0.46 -13.81
CA PHE A 121 -4.15 0.10 -14.45
C PHE A 121 -5.34 0.36 -13.51
N CYS A 122 -6.45 0.90 -14.03
CA CYS A 122 -7.68 1.09 -13.25
C CYS A 122 -8.61 -0.15 -13.23
N ASP A 123 -8.27 -1.16 -14.01
CA ASP A 123 -8.94 -2.45 -14.03
C ASP A 123 -7.97 -3.55 -14.47
N ASP A 124 -8.43 -4.79 -14.40
CA ASP A 124 -7.69 -5.98 -14.81
C ASP A 124 -8.05 -6.46 -16.23
N SER A 125 -8.54 -5.58 -17.12
CA SER A 125 -8.94 -5.97 -18.47
C SER A 125 -7.76 -6.33 -19.39
N TRP A 126 -6.52 -6.06 -18.95
CA TRP A 126 -5.30 -6.57 -19.57
C TRP A 126 -5.07 -8.07 -19.33
N LEU A 127 -5.80 -8.67 -18.39
CA LEU A 127 -5.87 -10.13 -18.20
C LEU A 127 -6.94 -10.72 -19.12
N LEU A 128 -6.57 -11.70 -19.94
CA LEU A 128 -7.45 -12.31 -20.94
C LEU A 128 -7.77 -13.77 -20.61
N ASP A 129 -8.98 -14.22 -20.93
CA ASP A 129 -9.36 -15.63 -20.74
C ASP A 129 -8.72 -16.54 -21.82
N THR A 130 -8.39 -15.96 -22.98
CA THR A 130 -7.72 -16.61 -24.12
C THR A 130 -6.68 -15.69 -24.76
N ASP A 131 -5.60 -16.26 -25.31
CA ASP A 131 -4.63 -15.51 -26.13
C ASP A 131 -5.25 -15.07 -27.49
N PRO A 132 -4.57 -14.23 -28.28
CA PRO A 132 -5.03 -13.79 -29.61
C PRO A 132 -5.19 -14.91 -30.63
N GLN A 133 -4.66 -16.11 -30.37
CA GLN A 133 -4.85 -17.31 -31.18
C GLN A 133 -6.04 -18.16 -30.71
N GLY A 134 -6.72 -17.75 -29.63
CA GLY A 134 -7.86 -18.44 -29.04
C GLY A 134 -7.49 -19.57 -28.07
N ASN A 135 -6.22 -19.68 -27.67
CA ASN A 135 -5.81 -20.68 -26.69
C ASN A 135 -6.17 -20.19 -25.28
N PRO A 136 -6.89 -20.99 -24.47
CA PRO A 136 -7.25 -20.61 -23.11
C PRO A 136 -6.07 -20.74 -22.13
N ALA A 137 -6.22 -20.17 -20.94
CA ALA A 137 -5.36 -20.46 -19.80
C ALA A 137 -5.30 -21.98 -19.52
N ILE A 138 -4.13 -22.47 -19.09
CA ILE A 138 -3.95 -23.88 -18.75
C ILE A 138 -4.59 -24.14 -17.37
N LYS A 139 -5.79 -24.73 -17.38
CA LYS A 139 -6.68 -24.90 -16.21
C LYS A 139 -6.15 -25.77 -15.07
N ASP A 140 -5.05 -26.48 -15.25
CA ASP A 140 -4.53 -27.44 -14.27
C ASP A 140 -3.86 -26.78 -13.03
N LYS A 141 -4.00 -25.46 -12.85
CA LYS A 141 -3.27 -24.67 -11.83
C LYS A 141 -4.10 -23.68 -11.01
N ASP A 142 -5.43 -23.73 -11.05
CA ASP A 142 -6.31 -22.68 -10.50
C ASP A 142 -6.17 -21.32 -11.26
N ASP A 143 -5.65 -21.36 -12.49
CA ASP A 143 -5.33 -20.20 -13.33
C ASP A 143 -6.40 -20.01 -14.44
N ASP A 144 -7.27 -19.00 -14.30
CA ASP A 144 -8.31 -18.69 -15.30
C ASP A 144 -7.92 -17.60 -16.30
N PHE A 145 -6.75 -16.96 -16.12
CA PHE A 145 -6.34 -15.80 -16.93
C PHE A 145 -4.92 -15.92 -17.50
N LEU A 146 -4.75 -15.28 -18.65
CA LEU A 146 -3.51 -15.10 -19.36
C LEU A 146 -3.12 -13.62 -19.34
N TYR A 147 -1.81 -13.37 -19.34
CA TYR A 147 -1.27 -12.06 -19.62
C TYR A 147 -0.15 -12.14 -20.66
N PHE A 148 0.03 -11.06 -21.39
CA PHE A 148 1.16 -10.95 -22.32
C PHE A 148 2.40 -10.56 -21.53
N ASN A 149 3.42 -11.43 -21.55
CA ASN A 149 4.72 -11.12 -20.98
C ASN A 149 5.60 -10.49 -22.07
N PRO A 150 5.78 -9.14 -22.08
CA PRO A 150 6.51 -8.47 -23.15
C PRO A 150 8.00 -8.87 -23.19
N TYR A 151 8.57 -9.28 -22.06
CA TYR A 151 9.97 -9.69 -21.99
C TYR A 151 10.23 -11.03 -22.69
N LYS A 152 9.39 -12.04 -22.42
CA LYS A 152 9.48 -13.33 -23.11
C LYS A 152 8.79 -13.32 -24.47
N ASN A 153 8.14 -12.21 -24.83
CA ASN A 153 7.31 -12.05 -26.02
C ASN A 153 6.34 -13.23 -26.17
N THR A 154 5.64 -13.58 -25.08
CA THR A 154 4.78 -14.77 -25.02
C THR A 154 3.63 -14.58 -24.03
N TRP A 155 2.53 -15.28 -24.26
CA TRP A 155 1.41 -15.37 -23.32
C TRP A 155 1.74 -16.35 -22.20
N GLN A 156 1.38 -15.99 -20.96
CA GLN A 156 1.63 -16.80 -19.77
C GLN A 156 0.39 -16.83 -18.88
N ASN A 157 0.20 -17.93 -18.15
CA ASN A 157 -0.81 -17.99 -17.09
C ASN A 157 -0.50 -16.95 -16.01
N PHE A 158 -1.54 -16.31 -15.53
CA PHE A 158 -1.51 -15.41 -14.39
C PHE A 158 -1.77 -16.21 -13.11
N ASP A 159 -0.69 -16.60 -12.42
CA ASP A 159 -0.72 -17.51 -11.25
C ASP A 159 -0.56 -16.79 -9.90
N LYS A 160 -0.49 -15.45 -9.91
CA LYS A 160 -0.02 -14.67 -8.75
C LYS A 160 -1.03 -14.54 -7.61
N LEU A 161 -2.33 -14.57 -7.88
CA LEU A 161 -3.37 -14.19 -6.90
C LEU A 161 -4.48 -15.21 -6.70
N LYS A 162 -4.38 -16.38 -7.34
CA LYS A 162 -5.48 -17.37 -7.43
C LYS A 162 -6.81 -16.68 -7.81
N GLY A 163 -6.77 -15.79 -8.80
CA GLY A 163 -7.90 -14.98 -9.25
C GLY A 163 -7.51 -13.57 -9.67
N SER A 164 -8.50 -12.84 -10.19
CA SER A 164 -8.37 -11.48 -10.72
C SER A 164 -9.25 -10.48 -9.93
N CYS A 165 -9.28 -9.21 -10.34
CA CYS A 165 -10.25 -8.25 -9.76
C CYS A 165 -11.69 -8.66 -10.07
N ARG A 166 -11.92 -9.40 -11.16
CA ARG A 166 -13.24 -9.92 -11.54
C ARG A 166 -13.74 -11.04 -10.62
N ASP A 167 -12.85 -11.87 -10.09
CA ASP A 167 -13.24 -13.04 -9.27
C ASP A 167 -13.27 -12.72 -7.76
N ARG A 168 -12.64 -11.61 -7.36
CA ARG A 168 -12.44 -11.26 -5.95
C ARG A 168 -12.98 -9.87 -5.66
N SER A 169 -14.26 -9.79 -5.31
CA SER A 169 -14.94 -8.53 -5.02
C SER A 169 -14.34 -7.71 -3.86
N SER A 170 -13.59 -8.35 -2.96
CA SER A 170 -12.90 -7.70 -1.83
C SER A 170 -11.46 -7.27 -2.13
N LEU A 171 -10.93 -7.57 -3.31
CA LEU A 171 -9.57 -7.17 -3.69
C LEU A 171 -9.56 -5.67 -4.01
N LEU A 172 -8.62 -4.94 -3.41
CA LEU A 172 -8.47 -3.49 -3.65
C LEU A 172 -7.58 -3.22 -4.87
N GLY A 173 -6.51 -3.99 -4.99
CA GLY A 173 -5.56 -3.94 -6.09
C GLY A 173 -4.55 -5.08 -5.97
N PHE A 174 -3.59 -5.10 -6.88
CA PHE A 174 -2.47 -6.02 -6.85
C PHE A 174 -1.29 -5.54 -7.70
N VAL A 175 -0.13 -6.15 -7.47
CA VAL A 175 1.06 -5.95 -8.29
C VAL A 175 1.53 -7.26 -8.93
N LEU A 176 1.70 -7.24 -10.25
CA LEU A 176 2.51 -8.22 -10.96
C LEU A 176 3.91 -7.64 -11.18
N SER A 177 4.88 -8.13 -10.40
CA SER A 177 6.27 -7.74 -10.61
C SER A 177 6.77 -8.28 -11.94
N ALA A 178 7.26 -7.40 -12.81
CA ALA A 178 7.83 -7.83 -14.07
C ALA A 178 9.26 -8.37 -13.87
N TYR A 179 9.80 -9.04 -14.90
CA TYR A 179 11.19 -9.46 -14.89
C TYR A 179 12.13 -8.25 -14.67
N PRO A 180 13.26 -8.42 -13.94
CA PRO A 180 14.20 -7.34 -13.65
C PRO A 180 14.55 -6.52 -14.90
N GLY A 181 14.30 -5.20 -14.85
CA GLY A 181 14.54 -4.27 -15.95
C GLY A 181 13.29 -3.81 -16.72
N ASN A 182 12.10 -4.35 -16.41
CA ASN A 182 10.81 -3.88 -16.93
C ASN A 182 9.98 -3.16 -15.87
N ASN A 183 8.88 -2.56 -16.30
CA ASN A 183 7.90 -1.93 -15.42
C ASN A 183 7.06 -2.97 -14.70
N ASP A 184 6.78 -2.78 -13.40
CA ASP A 184 5.79 -3.59 -12.69
C ASP A 184 4.37 -3.17 -13.09
N TYR A 185 3.42 -4.10 -13.01
CA TYR A 185 2.02 -3.80 -13.35
C TYR A 185 1.25 -3.65 -12.04
N LEU A 186 0.84 -2.43 -11.71
CA LEU A 186 -0.01 -2.14 -10.56
C LEU A 186 -1.44 -2.02 -11.05
N THR A 187 -2.30 -2.93 -10.63
CA THR A 187 -3.72 -2.93 -11.00
C THR A 187 -4.57 -2.55 -9.81
N LEU A 188 -5.39 -1.53 -9.96
CA LEU A 188 -6.44 -1.18 -9.00
C LEU A 188 -7.76 -1.80 -9.45
N CYS A 189 -8.48 -2.45 -8.54
CA CYS A 189 -9.69 -3.17 -8.91
C CYS A 189 -10.88 -2.22 -9.12
N GLN A 190 -11.54 -2.39 -10.27
CA GLN A 190 -12.63 -1.58 -10.79
C GLN A 190 -13.81 -1.41 -9.82
N SER A 191 -14.08 -2.44 -9.00
CA SER A 191 -15.15 -2.43 -7.99
C SER A 191 -14.99 -1.34 -6.92
N ASN A 192 -13.77 -0.82 -6.72
CA ASN A 192 -13.45 0.13 -5.65
C ASN A 192 -13.56 1.60 -6.08
N TRP A 193 -13.48 1.89 -7.38
CA TRP A 193 -13.43 3.27 -7.89
C TRP A 193 -14.64 4.10 -7.47
N GLN A 194 -15.84 3.53 -7.49
CA GLN A 194 -17.03 4.27 -7.08
C GLN A 194 -16.92 4.76 -5.62
N SER A 195 -16.44 3.91 -4.72
CA SER A 195 -16.25 4.24 -3.31
C SER A 195 -15.14 5.27 -3.12
N TRP A 196 -14.00 5.08 -3.77
CA TRP A 196 -12.87 6.01 -3.68
C TRP A 196 -13.19 7.38 -4.26
N LEU A 197 -13.85 7.44 -5.41
CA LEU A 197 -14.28 8.71 -6.01
C LEU A 197 -15.29 9.43 -5.12
N ALA A 198 -16.22 8.70 -4.48
CA ALA A 198 -17.13 9.30 -3.51
C ALA A 198 -16.36 9.91 -2.32
N ASP A 199 -15.34 9.22 -1.81
CA ASP A 199 -14.51 9.75 -0.73
C ASP A 199 -13.71 10.98 -1.13
N ILE A 200 -13.06 10.94 -2.30
CA ILE A 200 -12.30 12.07 -2.85
C ILE A 200 -13.23 13.28 -3.03
N ASN A 201 -14.40 13.09 -3.66
CA ASN A 201 -15.36 14.16 -3.91
C ASN A 201 -15.97 14.75 -2.62
N ASN A 202 -16.12 13.93 -1.57
CA ASN A 202 -16.58 14.38 -0.26
C ASN A 202 -15.45 14.97 0.62
N GLY A 203 -14.23 15.02 0.09
CA GLY A 203 -13.05 15.49 0.80
C GLY A 203 -12.61 14.58 1.95
N ASN A 204 -13.03 13.31 1.97
CA ASN A 204 -12.62 12.31 2.94
C ASN A 204 -11.19 11.84 2.66
N THR A 205 -10.24 12.69 3.02
CA THR A 205 -8.80 12.53 2.80
C THR A 205 -8.10 12.24 4.13
N PHE A 206 -6.95 11.56 4.11
CA PHE A 206 -6.05 11.48 5.27
C PHE A 206 -5.61 12.86 5.76
N ARG A 207 -5.51 13.86 4.87
CA ARG A 207 -5.28 15.26 5.30
C ARG A 207 -6.40 15.79 6.19
N LYS A 208 -7.66 15.53 5.83
CA LYS A 208 -8.81 15.92 6.67
C LYS A 208 -8.83 15.12 7.97
N LEU A 209 -8.57 13.81 7.91
CA LEU A 209 -8.52 12.94 9.09
C LEU A 209 -7.41 13.35 10.07
N SER A 210 -6.22 13.73 9.57
CA SER A 210 -5.11 14.18 10.43
C SER A 210 -5.36 15.55 11.08
N GLY A 211 -6.26 16.35 10.51
CA GLY A 211 -6.73 17.61 11.11
C GLY A 211 -7.78 17.44 12.21
N ASN A 212 -8.33 16.23 12.40
CA ASN A 212 -9.31 15.98 13.44
C ASN A 212 -8.66 15.99 14.82
N THR A 213 -9.35 16.60 15.79
CA THR A 213 -8.98 16.45 17.21
C THR A 213 -9.63 15.19 17.74
N TYR A 214 -8.82 14.21 18.12
CA TYR A 214 -9.29 12.97 18.74
C TYR A 214 -9.25 13.13 20.27
N THR A 215 -10.39 12.91 20.92
CA THR A 215 -10.43 12.82 22.39
C THR A 215 -9.54 11.68 22.85
N ASN A 216 -8.79 11.89 23.94
CA ASN A 216 -7.91 10.87 24.50
C ASN A 216 -8.68 9.57 24.77
N GLY A 217 -8.14 8.43 24.31
CA GLY A 217 -8.76 7.11 24.43
C GLY A 217 -9.92 6.84 23.46
N GLN A 218 -10.34 7.79 22.63
CA GLN A 218 -11.43 7.59 21.65
C GLN A 218 -10.96 7.46 20.20
N GLY A 219 -9.72 7.86 19.90
CA GLY A 219 -9.12 7.57 18.60
C GLY A 219 -8.78 6.09 18.49
N HIS A 220 -9.57 5.34 17.71
CA HIS A 220 -9.26 3.95 17.40
C HIS A 220 -8.60 3.86 16.03
N ILE A 221 -7.50 3.13 15.93
CA ILE A 221 -6.74 3.05 14.69
C ILE A 221 -7.52 2.31 13.58
N GLN A 222 -8.47 1.45 13.94
CA GLN A 222 -9.44 0.86 13.00
C GLN A 222 -10.45 1.86 12.43
N SER A 223 -10.57 3.07 12.98
CA SER A 223 -11.46 4.11 12.44
C SER A 223 -10.90 4.78 11.19
N PHE A 224 -9.62 4.58 10.88
CA PHE A 224 -9.07 4.97 9.59
C PHE A 224 -9.44 3.87 8.60
N LYS A 225 -10.18 4.20 7.52
CA LYS A 225 -10.57 3.25 6.47
C LYS A 225 -9.56 3.23 5.33
N SER A 226 -9.56 2.16 4.54
CA SER A 226 -8.80 2.12 3.29
C SER A 226 -9.29 3.21 2.33
N LEU A 227 -8.40 4.16 2.03
CA LEU A 227 -8.59 5.16 0.98
C LEU A 227 -7.70 4.79 -0.21
N ALA A 228 -8.05 5.26 -1.42
CA ALA A 228 -7.24 5.02 -2.62
C ALA A 228 -5.77 5.36 -2.42
N ALA A 229 -5.45 6.43 -1.68
CA ALA A 229 -4.07 6.82 -1.38
C ALA A 229 -3.31 5.79 -0.51
N SER A 230 -3.95 5.19 0.51
CA SER A 230 -3.29 4.15 1.32
C SER A 230 -3.14 2.85 0.55
N THR A 231 -4.14 2.48 -0.24
CA THR A 231 -4.04 1.33 -1.15
C THR A 231 -2.89 1.54 -2.15
N MET A 232 -2.76 2.74 -2.70
CA MET A 232 -1.66 3.07 -3.60
C MET A 232 -0.28 2.90 -2.94
N ILE A 233 -0.09 3.38 -1.70
CA ILE A 233 1.17 3.17 -0.98
C ILE A 233 1.43 1.68 -0.75
N HIS A 234 0.40 0.92 -0.36
CA HIS A 234 0.48 -0.52 -0.17
C HIS A 234 0.95 -1.20 -1.47
N GLU A 235 0.26 -0.98 -2.58
CA GLU A 235 0.60 -1.63 -3.85
C GLU A 235 1.98 -1.19 -4.37
N LEU A 236 2.30 0.12 -4.32
CA LEU A 236 3.61 0.61 -4.72
C LEU A 236 4.74 0.00 -3.87
N SER A 237 4.47 -0.34 -2.60
CA SER A 237 5.46 -1.01 -1.75
C SER A 237 5.78 -2.44 -2.20
N HIS A 238 4.91 -3.10 -2.97
CA HIS A 238 5.19 -4.40 -3.60
C HIS A 238 6.06 -4.29 -4.86
N CYS A 239 6.19 -3.10 -5.43
CA CYS A 239 6.89 -2.92 -6.71
C CYS A 239 8.41 -3.08 -6.57
N GLN A 240 8.94 -4.15 -7.17
CA GLN A 240 10.38 -4.42 -7.22
C GLN A 240 11.12 -3.44 -8.11
N SER A 241 10.48 -2.98 -9.17
CA SER A 241 11.00 -1.97 -10.09
C SER A 241 11.33 -0.63 -9.39
N LEU A 242 10.58 -0.31 -8.32
CA LEU A 242 10.74 0.92 -7.54
C LEU A 242 11.75 0.76 -6.40
N LEU A 243 11.63 -0.32 -5.62
CA LEU A 243 12.40 -0.49 -4.38
C LEU A 243 13.63 -1.39 -4.55
N GLY A 244 13.69 -2.18 -5.62
CA GLY A 244 14.68 -3.21 -5.86
C GLY A 244 14.26 -4.59 -5.35
N ALA A 245 14.80 -5.62 -5.98
CA ALA A 245 14.63 -7.01 -5.53
C ALA A 245 15.10 -7.17 -4.07
N GLY A 246 14.25 -7.76 -3.22
CA GLY A 246 14.52 -7.94 -1.78
C GLY A 246 14.26 -6.72 -0.89
N ASN A 247 13.90 -5.57 -1.46
CA ASN A 247 13.59 -4.35 -0.71
C ASN A 247 12.12 -3.96 -0.73
N HIS A 248 11.36 -4.44 -1.72
CA HIS A 248 9.90 -4.37 -1.73
C HIS A 248 9.30 -5.13 -0.55
N TRP A 249 8.08 -4.75 -0.20
CA TRP A 249 7.29 -5.34 0.87
C TRP A 249 6.42 -6.46 0.32
N LEU A 250 5.95 -7.31 1.22
CA LEU A 250 5.18 -8.52 0.96
C LEU A 250 3.89 -8.48 1.78
N ASP A 251 2.92 -9.28 1.35
CA ASP A 251 1.76 -9.60 2.16
C ASP A 251 2.12 -10.72 3.13
N GLU A 252 2.73 -10.33 4.25
CA GLU A 252 3.14 -11.28 5.29
C GLU A 252 1.93 -11.98 5.89
N GLU A 253 2.03 -13.23 6.31
CA GLU A 253 0.89 -13.96 6.86
C GLU A 253 0.52 -13.51 8.28
N CYS A 254 -0.79 -13.45 8.54
CA CYS A 254 -1.35 -13.27 9.88
C CYS A 254 -1.28 -14.57 10.69
N GLU A 255 -0.51 -14.57 11.78
CA GLU A 255 -0.34 -15.76 12.63
C GLU A 255 -1.65 -16.24 13.28
N SER A 256 -2.59 -15.34 13.58
CA SER A 256 -3.88 -15.68 14.18
C SER A 256 -4.95 -16.12 13.16
N LEU A 257 -4.70 -15.90 11.86
CA LEU A 257 -5.62 -16.23 10.76
C LEU A 257 -4.83 -16.98 9.67
N THR A 258 -4.68 -18.28 9.84
CA THR A 258 -3.88 -19.13 8.93
C THR A 258 -4.27 -18.91 7.47
N GLY A 259 -3.28 -18.61 6.62
CA GLY A 259 -3.45 -18.39 5.18
C GLY A 259 -4.07 -17.03 4.81
N SER A 260 -4.27 -16.12 5.77
CA SER A 260 -4.70 -14.75 5.49
C SER A 260 -3.51 -13.78 5.56
N PRO A 261 -3.39 -12.83 4.63
CA PRO A 261 -2.45 -11.72 4.76
C PRO A 261 -2.63 -10.99 6.10
N ALA A 262 -1.54 -10.45 6.63
CA ALA A 262 -1.48 -9.64 7.84
C ALA A 262 -1.97 -8.22 7.54
N TYR A 263 -3.22 -8.16 7.07
CA TYR A 263 -3.99 -6.95 6.90
C TYR A 263 -4.66 -6.57 8.21
N ASP A 264 -5.03 -5.31 8.33
CA ASP A 264 -5.69 -4.76 9.50
C ASP A 264 -4.83 -4.70 10.76
N TRP A 265 -5.25 -3.79 11.64
CA TRP A 265 -4.55 -3.51 12.88
C TRP A 265 -4.33 -4.71 13.80
N PRO A 266 -5.26 -5.67 13.95
CA PRO A 266 -4.99 -6.86 14.77
C PRO A 266 -3.80 -7.68 14.27
N CYS A 267 -3.73 -7.98 12.97
CA CYS A 267 -2.61 -8.77 12.42
C CYS A 267 -1.33 -7.95 12.32
N VAL A 268 -1.40 -6.68 11.89
CA VAL A 268 -0.25 -5.77 11.84
C VAL A 268 0.39 -5.61 13.22
N THR A 269 -0.42 -5.40 14.27
CA THR A 269 0.11 -5.25 15.62
C THR A 269 0.58 -6.58 16.22
N GLN A 270 0.04 -7.72 15.77
CA GLN A 270 0.52 -9.04 16.17
C GLN A 270 1.90 -9.30 15.58
N ILE A 271 2.09 -9.15 14.27
CA ILE A 271 3.39 -9.37 13.62
C ILE A 271 4.45 -8.41 14.14
N ALA A 272 4.08 -7.15 14.43
CA ALA A 272 4.96 -6.18 15.08
C ALA A 272 5.51 -6.68 16.44
N LYS A 273 4.70 -7.45 17.18
CA LYS A 273 5.09 -8.00 18.49
C LYS A 273 5.86 -9.31 18.39
N SER A 274 5.46 -10.21 17.48
CA SER A 274 6.06 -11.54 17.36
C SER A 274 7.32 -11.56 16.50
N ASP A 275 7.33 -10.81 15.40
CA ASP A 275 8.45 -10.74 14.46
C ASP A 275 8.58 -9.33 13.83
N PRO A 276 9.26 -8.39 14.52
CA PRO A 276 9.52 -7.07 13.99
C PRO A 276 10.29 -7.04 12.66
N SER A 277 11.04 -8.09 12.33
CA SER A 277 11.81 -8.17 11.08
C SER A 277 10.90 -8.48 9.89
N ARG A 278 9.83 -9.24 10.09
CA ARG A 278 8.75 -9.42 9.11
C ARG A 278 7.87 -8.17 9.05
N ALA A 279 7.54 -7.57 10.18
CA ALA A 279 6.68 -6.38 10.24
C ALA A 279 7.18 -5.22 9.36
N VAL A 280 8.49 -4.94 9.35
CA VAL A 280 9.09 -3.88 8.50
C VAL A 280 9.12 -4.20 7.00
N ARG A 281 8.66 -5.38 6.60
CA ARG A 281 8.48 -5.79 5.20
C ARG A 281 7.02 -6.11 4.87
N ASN A 282 6.09 -5.89 5.80
CA ASN A 282 4.66 -6.14 5.56
C ASN A 282 4.01 -4.93 4.89
N ALA A 283 3.37 -5.14 3.73
CA ALA A 283 2.58 -4.11 3.09
C ALA A 283 1.20 -3.91 3.74
N GLY A 284 0.76 -4.86 4.58
CA GLY A 284 -0.59 -4.97 5.16
C GLY A 284 -1.11 -3.83 6.02
N LEU A 285 -0.50 -2.65 5.97
CA LEU A 285 -1.04 -1.36 6.44
C LEU A 285 -2.28 -0.87 5.65
N GLN A 286 -3.07 -1.78 5.10
CA GLN A 286 -4.42 -1.48 4.64
C GLN A 286 -5.37 -1.57 5.82
N PRO A 287 -6.16 -0.52 6.09
CA PRO A 287 -7.28 -0.64 7.01
C PRO A 287 -8.40 -1.52 6.45
N PRO A 288 -9.31 -2.03 7.31
CA PRO A 288 -10.27 -3.04 6.89
C PRO A 288 -11.08 -2.59 5.69
N THR A 289 -11.16 -3.47 4.69
CA THR A 289 -12.26 -3.40 3.74
C THR A 289 -13.55 -3.48 4.55
N PRO A 290 -14.51 -2.54 4.36
CA PRO A 290 -15.82 -2.70 4.97
C PRO A 290 -16.35 -4.08 4.59
N PRO A 291 -16.99 -4.82 5.52
CA PRO A 291 -17.63 -6.07 5.15
C PRO A 291 -18.55 -5.80 3.96
N ALA A 292 -18.44 -6.63 2.92
CA ALA A 292 -19.35 -6.56 1.79
C ALA A 292 -20.77 -6.55 2.36
N LEU A 293 -21.50 -5.46 2.15
CA LEU A 293 -22.90 -5.41 2.51
C LEU A 293 -23.55 -6.60 1.79
N PRO A 294 -24.25 -7.51 2.50
CA PRO A 294 -24.93 -8.60 1.82
C PRO A 294 -25.86 -7.96 0.80
N HIS A 295 -25.69 -8.35 -0.47
CA HIS A 295 -26.63 -8.00 -1.52
C HIS A 295 -28.03 -8.33 -1.00
N LYS A 296 -28.82 -7.29 -0.70
CA LYS A 296 -30.26 -7.48 -0.54
C LYS A 296 -30.73 -8.00 -1.89
N ASN A 297 -31.12 -9.27 -1.95
CA ASN A 297 -31.90 -9.81 -3.04
C ASN A 297 -33.05 -8.83 -3.32
N PRO A 298 -33.10 -8.18 -4.50
CA PRO A 298 -34.28 -7.42 -4.91
C PRO A 298 -35.29 -8.45 -5.40
N GLY A 299 -35.98 -9.08 -4.47
CA GLY A 299 -36.91 -10.13 -4.79
C GLY A 299 -37.30 -10.90 -3.54
N LEU A 300 -38.16 -10.28 -2.73
CA LEU A 300 -39.21 -10.90 -1.92
C LEU A 300 -39.91 -9.77 -1.15
N THR A 301 -40.91 -9.19 -1.79
CA THR A 301 -42.06 -8.59 -1.10
C THR A 301 -43.31 -9.06 -1.82
N GLU A 302 -44.09 -9.84 -1.06
CA GLU A 302 -45.45 -10.35 -1.28
C GLU A 302 -45.68 -11.38 -2.39
#